data_AF-A0AAN0M9M6-F1
#
_entry.id   AF-A0AAN0M9M6-F1
#
_cell.length_a   1.000
_cell.length_b   1.000
_cell.length_c   1.000
_cell.angle_alpha   90.00
_cell.angle_beta   90.00
_cell.angle_gamma   90.00
#
_symmetry.space_group_name_H-M   'P 1'
#
loop_
_entity.id
_entity.type
_entity.pdbx_description
1 polymer ?
#
loop_
_entity_poly.entity_id
_entity_poly.type
_entity_poly.pdbx_seq_one_letter_code
_entity_poly.pdbx_strand_id
1 'polypeptide(L)'
;MGIKGFRLDATSHYYADDVARNNEFLDWLNTEVKTHTKDAYIVAEAWIPNAIVTDMYASNIDSFFNFGLSQANGMIAKSVKKGDGQSLAQFVA
;
A
#
# COMPACT_ATOMS: atom_id res chain seq x y z
N MET A 1 15.57 -3.33 -20.77
CA MET A 1 14.21 -3.92 -20.69
C MET A 1 13.26 -2.83 -20.25
N GLY A 2 12.15 -2.58 -20.96
CA GLY A 2 11.27 -1.42 -20.78
C GLY A 2 10.32 -1.49 -19.57
N ILE A 3 10.77 -2.04 -18.44
CA ILE A 3 10.00 -2.15 -17.20
C ILE A 3 9.68 -0.74 -16.69
N LYS A 4 8.45 -0.51 -16.24
CA LYS A 4 7.95 0.80 -15.79
C LYS A 4 7.62 0.86 -14.30
N GLY A 5 7.96 -0.18 -13.55
CA GLY A 5 7.59 -0.27 -12.16
C GLY A 5 7.66 -1.68 -11.61
N PHE A 6 7.39 -1.79 -10.31
CA PHE A 6 7.44 -3.04 -9.57
C PHE A 6 6.25 -3.15 -8.63
N ARG A 7 5.73 -4.37 -8.47
CA ARG A 7 4.94 -4.75 -7.31
C ARG A 7 5.86 -5.42 -6.33
N LEU A 8 5.97 -4.88 -5.13
CA LEU A 8 6.74 -5.43 -4.02
C LEU A 8 5.88 -6.39 -3.22
N ASP A 9 6.41 -7.57 -2.95
CA ASP A 9 5.76 -8.66 -2.20
C ASP A 9 6.06 -8.55 -0.70
N ALA A 10 5.07 -8.84 0.14
CA ALA A 10 5.25 -8.99 1.59
C ALA A 10 6.07 -7.88 2.27
N THR A 11 5.81 -6.62 1.92
CA THR A 11 6.63 -5.47 2.36
C THR A 11 6.56 -5.21 3.86
N SER A 12 5.56 -5.77 4.54
CA SER A 12 5.44 -5.77 5.98
C SER A 12 6.38 -6.75 6.69
N HIS A 13 7.23 -7.49 5.96
CA HIS A 13 8.04 -8.58 6.52
C HIS A 13 9.52 -8.57 6.11
N TYR A 14 10.02 -7.52 5.43
CA TYR A 14 11.45 -7.44 5.09
C TYR A 14 12.36 -7.48 6.32
N TYR A 15 11.90 -6.89 7.43
CA TYR A 15 12.50 -6.93 8.75
C TYR A 15 11.51 -7.49 9.78
N ALA A 16 10.80 -8.57 9.42
CA ALA A 16 9.66 -9.07 10.18
C ALA A 16 8.67 -7.93 10.49
N ASP A 17 8.12 -7.86 11.69
CA ASP A 17 7.07 -6.89 12.04
C ASP A 17 7.61 -5.50 12.44
N ASP A 18 8.90 -5.22 12.18
CA ASP A 18 9.50 -3.89 12.41
C ASP A 18 9.13 -2.91 11.28
N VAL A 19 7.99 -2.23 11.47
CA VAL A 19 7.44 -1.25 10.52
C VAL A 19 8.44 -0.14 10.19
N ALA A 20 9.23 0.33 11.17
CA ALA A 20 10.17 1.43 10.95
C ALA A 20 11.30 1.00 10.01
N ARG A 21 11.89 -0.18 10.23
CA ARG A 21 12.93 -0.73 9.35
C ARG A 21 12.40 -1.12 7.97
N ASN A 22 11.18 -1.67 7.92
CA ASN A 22 10.51 -1.94 6.65
C ASN A 22 10.34 -0.64 5.84
N ASN A 23 9.91 0.46 6.47
CA ASN A 23 9.76 1.75 5.82
C ASN A 23 11.10 2.35 5.35
N GLU A 24 12.15 2.27 6.16
CA GLU A 24 13.50 2.74 5.79
C GLU A 24 14.00 2.01 4.54
N PHE A 25 13.81 0.69 4.50
CA PHE A 25 14.21 -0.10 3.33
C PHE A 25 13.37 0.19 2.09
N LEU A 26 12.06 0.37 2.25
CA LEU A 26 11.17 0.74 1.16
C LEU A 26 11.53 2.10 0.57
N ASP A 27 11.89 3.08 1.41
CA ASP A 27 12.33 4.41 0.97
C ASP A 27 13.64 4.35 0.18
N TRP A 28 14.62 3.61 0.71
CA TRP A 28 15.88 3.36 0.01
C TRP A 28 15.64 2.70 -1.35
N LEU A 29 14.82 1.63 -1.39
CA LEU A 29 14.53 0.90 -2.63
C LEU A 29 13.81 1.77 -3.65
N ASN A 30 12.85 2.57 -3.21
CA ASN A 30 12.12 3.51 -4.07
C ASN A 30 13.05 4.57 -4.67
N THR A 31 13.94 5.13 -3.84
CA THR A 31 14.96 6.09 -4.30
C THR A 31 15.88 5.43 -5.32
N GLU A 32 16.43 4.25 -5.01
CA GLU A 32 17.34 3.53 -5.90
C GLU A 32 16.69 3.24 -7.26
N VAL A 33 15.48 2.68 -7.27
CA VAL A 33 14.73 2.41 -8.51
C VAL A 33 14.54 3.69 -9.34
N LYS A 34 14.17 4.80 -8.68
CA LYS A 34 13.93 6.08 -9.35
C LYS A 34 15.21 6.78 -9.81
N THR A 35 16.39 6.42 -9.29
CA THR A 35 17.67 6.88 -9.86
C THR A 35 17.92 6.30 -11.26
N HIS A 36 17.51 5.04 -11.49
CA HIS A 36 17.66 4.38 -12.80
C HIS A 36 16.49 4.65 -13.74
N THR A 37 15.28 4.80 -13.20
CA THR A 37 14.06 5.06 -13.98
C THR A 37 13.15 6.01 -13.19
N LYS A 38 13.30 7.31 -13.46
CA LYS A 38 12.63 8.40 -12.74
C LYS A 38 11.11 8.23 -12.59
N ASP A 39 10.46 7.70 -13.63
CA ASP A 39 9.00 7.54 -13.67
C ASP A 39 8.56 6.10 -13.32
N ALA A 40 9.42 5.30 -12.70
CA ALA A 40 9.06 3.97 -12.26
C ALA A 40 8.01 4.03 -11.14
N TYR A 41 6.95 3.25 -11.27
CA TYR A 41 5.87 3.16 -10.29
C TYR A 41 6.05 1.95 -9.38
N ILE A 42 6.02 2.16 -8.06
CA ILE A 42 6.12 1.08 -7.08
C ILE A 42 4.82 0.94 -6.31
N VAL A 43 4.24 -0.25 -6.37
CA VAL A 43 3.11 -0.66 -5.53
C VAL A 43 3.58 -1.70 -4.52
N ALA A 44 3.24 -1.52 -3.25
CA ALA A 44 3.62 -2.42 -2.18
C ALA A 44 2.45 -3.25 -1.65
N GLU A 45 2.69 -4.54 -1.47
CA GLU A 45 1.80 -5.41 -0.74
C GLU A 45 2.18 -5.45 0.75
N ALA A 46 1.43 -4.70 1.56
CA ALA A 46 1.49 -4.78 3.01
C ALA A 46 0.17 -5.37 3.55
N TRP A 47 0.17 -6.65 3.92
CA TRP A 47 -1.00 -7.31 4.51
C TRP A 47 -1.05 -7.05 6.02
N ILE A 48 -1.34 -5.82 6.40
CA ILE A 48 -1.40 -5.36 7.80
C ILE A 48 -2.59 -4.42 7.99
N PRO A 49 -2.97 -4.05 9.23
CA PRO A 49 -4.08 -3.12 9.47
C PRO A 49 -3.91 -1.79 8.71
N ASN A 50 -5.00 -1.26 8.15
CA ASN A 50 -4.99 -0.04 7.34
C ASN A 50 -4.32 1.16 8.04
N ALA A 51 -4.47 1.30 9.37
CA ALA A 51 -3.80 2.37 10.12
C ALA A 51 -2.27 2.31 9.99
N ILE A 52 -1.70 1.10 10.03
CA ILE A 52 -0.26 0.91 9.87
C ILE A 52 0.15 1.11 8.41
N VAL A 53 -0.68 0.69 7.44
CA VAL A 53 -0.43 0.98 6.01
C VAL A 53 -0.38 2.49 5.77
N THR A 54 -1.24 3.27 6.43
CA THR A 54 -1.18 4.74 6.38
C THR A 54 0.17 5.26 6.86
N ASP A 55 0.69 4.73 7.98
CA ASP A 55 2.03 5.10 8.49
C ASP A 55 3.15 4.67 7.53
N MET A 56 2.99 3.56 6.82
CA MET A 56 3.97 3.07 5.83
C MET A 56 4.13 3.99 4.61
N TYR A 57 3.20 4.91 4.33
CA TYR A 57 3.38 5.91 3.28
C TYR A 57 4.55 6.88 3.57
N ALA A 58 5.07 6.91 4.81
CA ALA A 58 6.33 7.60 5.11
C ALA A 58 7.54 7.04 4.33
N SER A 59 7.43 5.85 3.74
CA SER A 59 8.46 5.23 2.88
C SER A 59 8.51 5.75 1.44
N ASN A 60 7.71 6.77 1.08
CA ASN A 60 7.64 7.36 -0.26
C ASN A 60 7.24 6.39 -1.40
N ILE A 61 6.76 5.18 -1.08
CA ILE A 61 6.16 4.24 -2.05
C ILE A 61 4.91 4.86 -2.68
N ASP A 62 4.71 4.63 -3.98
CA ASP A 62 3.64 5.31 -4.73
C ASP A 62 2.23 4.81 -4.35
N SER A 63 2.08 3.53 -3.97
CA SER A 63 0.82 3.03 -3.41
C SER A 63 0.98 1.73 -2.61
N PHE A 64 -0.01 1.47 -1.76
CA PHE A 64 -0.24 0.19 -1.11
C PHE A 64 -1.62 -0.36 -1.48
N PHE A 65 -1.77 -1.69 -1.48
CA PHE A 65 -3.09 -2.30 -1.62
C PHE A 65 -3.99 -1.96 -0.41
N ASN A 66 -5.22 -1.52 -0.68
CA ASN A 66 -6.21 -1.28 0.37
C ASN A 66 -6.98 -2.57 0.70
N PHE A 67 -6.35 -3.45 1.48
CA PHE A 67 -6.97 -4.71 1.87
C PHE A 67 -8.22 -4.50 2.72
N GLY A 68 -8.25 -3.53 3.63
CA GLY A 68 -9.46 -3.24 4.42
C GLY A 68 -10.70 -2.91 3.57
N LEU A 69 -10.50 -2.40 2.35
CA LEU A 69 -11.56 -2.12 1.38
C LEU A 69 -12.03 -3.38 0.62
N SER A 70 -11.07 -4.22 0.17
CA SER A 70 -11.30 -5.26 -0.84
C SER A 70 -11.79 -6.61 -0.31
N GLN A 71 -11.64 -6.89 0.99
CA GLN A 71 -12.03 -8.17 1.59
C GLN A 71 -13.53 -8.46 1.45
N ALA A 72 -13.93 -9.74 1.60
CA ALA A 72 -15.34 -10.16 1.58
C ALA A 72 -16.20 -9.49 2.68
N ASN A 73 -15.56 -9.08 3.78
CA ASN A 73 -16.14 -8.29 4.87
C ASN A 73 -15.59 -6.84 4.90
N GLY A 74 -14.93 -6.41 3.83
CA GLY A 74 -14.38 -5.07 3.65
C GLY A 74 -15.47 -4.02 3.43
N MET A 75 -15.03 -2.76 3.34
CA MET A 75 -15.95 -1.62 3.32
C MET A 75 -16.89 -1.63 2.11
N ILE A 76 -16.42 -2.05 0.92
CA ILE A 76 -17.29 -2.17 -0.27
C ILE A 76 -18.45 -3.13 0.01
N ALA A 77 -18.15 -4.35 0.45
CA ALA A 77 -19.16 -5.37 0.68
C ALA A 77 -20.15 -4.95 1.78
N LYS A 78 -19.65 -4.30 2.84
CA LYS A 78 -20.50 -3.77 3.94
C LYS A 78 -21.43 -2.67 3.47
N SER A 79 -20.92 -1.69 2.73
CA SER A 79 -21.71 -0.56 2.25
C SER A 79 -22.76 -0.98 1.23
N VAL A 80 -22.41 -1.86 0.27
CA VAL A 80 -23.38 -2.37 -0.71
C VAL A 80 -24.51 -3.13 -0.03
N LYS A 81 -24.20 -4.01 0.94
CA LYS A 81 -25.22 -4.77 1.68
C LYS A 81 -26.16 -3.87 2.50
N LYS A 82 -25.67 -2.72 2.96
CA LYS A 82 -26.46 -1.74 3.73
C LYS A 82 -27.17 -0.70 2.86
N GLY A 83 -26.86 -0.63 1.57
CA GLY A 83 -27.29 0.49 0.71
C GLY A 83 -26.66 1.83 1.11
N ASP A 84 -25.50 1.82 1.75
CA ASP A 84 -24.86 3.00 2.34
C ASP A 84 -23.67 3.47 1.50
N GLY A 85 -23.99 4.12 0.38
CA GLY A 85 -23.00 4.69 -0.53
C GLY A 85 -22.24 5.89 0.06
N GLN A 86 -22.86 6.62 0.98
CA GLN A 86 -22.25 7.79 1.62
C GLN A 86 -21.06 7.38 2.50
N SER A 87 -21.24 6.36 3.35
CA SER A 87 -20.14 5.86 4.19
C SER A 87 -19.00 5.27 3.35
N LEU A 88 -19.30 4.63 2.20
CA LEU A 88 -18.27 4.16 1.29
C LEU A 88 -17.46 5.32 0.70
N ALA A 89 -18.15 6.36 0.21
CA ALA A 89 -17.52 7.55 -0.34
C ALA A 89 -16.62 8.25 0.68
N GLN A 90 -17.06 8.36 1.94
CA GLN A 90 -16.26 8.95 3.03
C GLN A 90 -15.03 8.10 3.39
N PHE A 91 -15.09 6.78 3.21
CA PHE A 91 -13.97 5.91 3.51
C PHE A 91 -12.88 5.92 2.43
N VAL A 92 -13.25 6.16 1.16
CA VAL A 92 -12.30 6.15 0.02
C VAL A 92 -11.81 7.54 -0.40
N ALA A 93 -12.44 8.60 0.11
CA ALA A 93 -12.04 10.00 -0.10
C ALA A 93 -10.85 10.39 0.78
#